data_AF-A0A7X6CP45-F1
#
_entry.id   AF-A0A7X6CP45-F1
#
_cell.length_a   1.000
_cell.length_b   1.000
_cell.length_c   1.000
_cell.angle_alpha   90.00
_cell.angle_beta   90.00
_cell.angle_gamma   90.00
#
_symmetry.space_group_name_H-M   'P 1'
#
loop_
_entity.id
_entity.type
_entity.pdbx_description
1 polymer ?
#
loop_
_entity_poly.entity_id
_entity_poly.type
_entity_poly.pdbx_seq_one_letter_code
_entity_poly.pdbx_strand_id
1 'polypeptide(L)'
;MKASELIKLYQQGRRNFSKENLRGENFDGQELSDINLSHADIRGASFVNTNLTGADFTYAKSGARFEESFVTTIYQLSVACLTMGLSIYYCIDYSNTLAELFNAEFEQGTGLLFLKFFVYGILLLIFLFFHQHGSTKTGLQFFGATLLAFLW
;
A
#
# COMPACT_ATOMS: atom_id res chain seq x y z
N MET A 1 12.82 -31.47 6.04
CA MET A 1 14.15 -31.37 5.41
C MET A 1 14.36 -29.92 4.99
N LYS A 2 15.60 -29.42 4.96
CA LYS A 2 15.91 -28.06 4.47
C LYS A 2 16.03 -28.02 2.95
N ALA A 3 15.72 -26.88 2.32
CA ALA A 3 15.87 -26.69 0.87
C ALA A 3 17.30 -26.99 0.41
N SER A 4 18.30 -26.46 1.11
CA SER A 4 19.71 -26.66 0.79
C SER A 4 20.13 -28.14 0.77
N GLU A 5 19.57 -28.92 1.69
CA GLU A 5 19.80 -30.36 1.78
C GLU A 5 19.13 -31.11 0.63
N LEU A 6 17.87 -30.78 0.32
CA LEU A 6 17.16 -31.34 -0.83
C LEU A 6 17.93 -31.08 -2.13
N ILE A 7 18.34 -29.83 -2.35
CA ILE A 7 19.07 -29.41 -3.56
C ILE A 7 20.39 -30.18 -3.69
N LYS A 8 21.13 -30.34 -2.60
CA LYS A 8 22.36 -31.13 -2.58
C LYS A 8 22.11 -32.59 -2.96
N LEU A 9 21.08 -33.20 -2.38
CA LEU A 9 20.71 -34.59 -2.70
C LEU A 9 20.23 -34.74 -4.14
N TYR A 10 19.54 -33.73 -4.66
CA TYR A 10 19.09 -33.69 -6.05
C TYR A 10 20.27 -33.64 -7.02
N GLN A 11 21.29 -32.83 -6.71
CA GLN A 11 22.56 -32.79 -7.46
C GLN A 11 23.32 -34.13 -7.41
N GLN A 12 23.13 -34.92 -6.35
CA GLN A 12 23.69 -36.27 -6.21
C GLN A 12 22.88 -37.34 -6.95
N GLY A 13 21.81 -36.97 -7.68
CA GLY A 13 21.00 -37.88 -8.48
C GLY A 13 19.75 -38.41 -7.77
N ARG A 14 19.50 -38.03 -6.50
CA ARG A 14 18.24 -38.38 -5.84
C ARG A 14 17.09 -37.64 -6.54
N ARG A 15 16.03 -38.36 -6.91
CA ARG A 15 14.81 -37.79 -7.50
C ARG A 15 13.58 -37.96 -6.63
N ASN A 16 13.61 -38.92 -5.68
CA ASN A 16 12.49 -39.21 -4.81
C ASN A 16 12.58 -38.44 -3.48
N PHE A 17 11.70 -37.46 -3.34
CA PHE A 17 11.46 -36.64 -2.15
C PHE A 17 9.99 -36.72 -1.72
N SER A 18 9.35 -37.86 -2.01
CA SER A 18 7.98 -38.12 -1.60
C SER A 18 7.84 -38.07 -0.07
N LYS A 19 6.71 -37.55 0.41
CA LYS A 19 6.36 -37.42 1.84
C LYS A 19 7.26 -36.49 2.67
N GLU A 20 8.22 -35.81 2.04
CA GLU A 20 9.10 -34.87 2.74
C GLU A 20 8.32 -33.64 3.24
N ASN A 21 8.73 -33.10 4.40
CA ASN A 21 8.23 -31.82 4.88
C ASN A 21 9.17 -30.70 4.42
N LEU A 22 8.66 -29.86 3.52
CA LEU A 22 9.36 -28.76 2.84
C LEU A 22 8.63 -27.42 3.07
N ARG A 23 7.85 -27.31 4.15
CA ARG A 23 7.04 -26.13 4.44
C ARG A 23 7.91 -24.88 4.60
N GLY A 24 7.54 -23.81 3.91
CA GLY A 24 8.22 -22.52 4.03
C GLY A 24 9.61 -22.48 3.40
N GLU A 25 10.03 -23.54 2.72
CA GLU A 25 11.38 -23.63 2.14
C GLU A 25 11.45 -22.92 0.78
N ASN A 26 12.61 -22.36 0.45
CA ASN A 26 12.82 -21.60 -0.78
C ASN A 26 13.58 -22.46 -1.81
N PHE A 27 12.95 -22.69 -2.97
CA PHE A 27 13.51 -23.38 -4.13
C PHE A 27 13.58 -22.48 -5.37
N ASP A 28 13.58 -21.16 -5.18
CA ASP A 28 13.56 -20.17 -6.25
C ASP A 28 14.78 -20.32 -7.16
N GLY A 29 14.55 -20.21 -8.46
CA GLY A 29 15.59 -20.30 -9.50
C GLY A 29 16.26 -21.68 -9.63
N GLN A 30 15.75 -22.73 -8.98
CA GLN A 30 16.35 -24.06 -9.03
C GLN A 30 15.91 -24.86 -10.25
N GLU A 31 16.78 -25.76 -10.71
CA GLU A 31 16.48 -26.74 -11.76
C GLU A 31 16.09 -28.08 -11.11
N LEU A 32 14.79 -28.33 -10.96
CA LEU A 32 14.22 -29.50 -10.27
C LEU A 32 13.29 -30.31 -11.18
N SER A 33 13.66 -30.48 -12.45
CA SER A 33 12.88 -31.29 -13.39
C SER A 33 12.79 -32.76 -12.95
N ASP A 34 11.67 -33.42 -13.25
CA ASP A 34 11.40 -34.82 -12.92
C ASP A 34 11.50 -35.17 -11.42
N ILE A 35 11.42 -34.16 -10.54
CA ILE A 35 11.45 -34.39 -9.09
C ILE A 35 10.14 -35.03 -8.62
N ASN A 36 10.22 -36.06 -7.79
CA ASN A 36 9.05 -36.65 -7.14
C ASN A 36 8.85 -36.02 -5.76
N LEU A 37 7.81 -35.19 -5.66
CA LEU A 37 7.31 -34.54 -4.44
C LEU A 37 5.92 -35.10 -4.06
N SER A 38 5.59 -36.30 -4.49
CA SER A 38 4.30 -36.93 -4.17
C SER A 38 4.12 -37.04 -2.66
N HIS A 39 2.92 -36.75 -2.17
CA HIS A 39 2.60 -36.71 -0.73
C HIS A 39 3.45 -35.74 0.12
N ALA A 40 4.33 -34.92 -0.46
CA ALA A 40 5.16 -33.97 0.28
C ALA A 40 4.31 -32.83 0.85
N ASP A 41 4.77 -32.22 1.95
CA ASP A 41 4.17 -31.01 2.51
C ASP A 41 4.97 -29.79 2.05
N ILE A 42 4.45 -29.11 1.03
CA ILE A 42 5.07 -27.94 0.38
C ILE A 42 4.34 -26.64 0.72
N ARG A 43 3.53 -26.61 1.79
CA ARG A 43 2.78 -25.40 2.18
C ARG A 43 3.73 -24.25 2.50
N GLY A 44 3.52 -23.11 1.85
CA GLY A 44 4.35 -21.91 1.98
C GLY A 44 5.75 -22.03 1.37
N ALA A 45 6.08 -23.13 0.68
CA ALA A 45 7.34 -23.23 -0.06
C ALA A 45 7.30 -22.31 -1.30
N SER A 46 8.44 -21.73 -1.66
CA SER A 46 8.59 -20.88 -2.83
C SER A 46 9.26 -21.65 -3.96
N PHE A 47 8.71 -21.55 -5.17
CA PHE A 47 9.22 -22.16 -6.40
C PHE A 47 9.27 -21.13 -7.55
N VAL A 48 9.60 -19.87 -7.23
CA VAL A 48 9.63 -18.78 -8.21
C VAL A 48 10.79 -18.99 -9.16
N ASN A 49 10.51 -18.97 -10.47
CA ASN A 49 11.51 -19.25 -11.52
C ASN A 49 12.18 -20.64 -11.40
N THR A 50 11.53 -21.59 -10.74
CA THR A 50 12.04 -22.97 -10.64
C THR A 50 11.58 -23.80 -11.83
N ASN A 51 12.48 -24.56 -12.45
CA ASN A 51 12.09 -25.54 -13.45
C ASN A 51 11.55 -26.80 -12.76
N LEU A 52 10.26 -27.04 -12.89
CA LEU A 52 9.55 -28.21 -12.35
C LEU A 52 8.96 -29.09 -13.46
N THR A 53 9.53 -29.02 -14.68
CA THR A 53 9.07 -29.83 -15.81
C THR A 53 9.13 -31.31 -15.43
N GLY A 54 8.01 -32.03 -15.58
CA GLY A 54 7.94 -33.46 -15.24
C GLY A 54 7.86 -33.79 -13.74
N ALA A 55 7.80 -32.78 -12.87
CA ALA A 55 7.69 -33.01 -11.43
C ALA A 55 6.37 -33.69 -11.03
N ASP A 56 6.43 -34.64 -10.10
CA ASP A 56 5.28 -35.33 -9.54
C ASP A 56 4.83 -34.69 -8.22
N PHE A 57 3.64 -34.08 -8.23
CA PHE A 57 2.99 -33.47 -7.07
C PHE A 57 1.76 -34.25 -6.59
N THR A 58 1.61 -35.52 -6.99
CA THR A 58 0.44 -36.32 -6.65
C THR A 58 0.27 -36.41 -5.14
N TYR A 59 -0.89 -35.98 -4.63
CA TYR A 59 -1.21 -35.87 -3.19
C TYR A 59 -0.30 -34.93 -2.37
N ALA A 60 0.50 -34.06 -3.00
CA ALA A 60 1.27 -33.06 -2.28
C ALA A 60 0.32 -32.06 -1.58
N LYS A 61 0.66 -31.67 -0.35
CA LYS A 61 -0.05 -30.63 0.39
C LYS A 61 0.52 -29.28 -0.01
N SER A 62 -0.23 -28.54 -0.82
CA SER A 62 0.07 -27.15 -1.17
C SER A 62 -0.86 -26.18 -0.42
N GLY A 63 -0.46 -24.92 -0.30
CA GLY A 63 -1.24 -23.90 0.41
C GLY A 63 -0.39 -22.69 0.77
N ALA A 64 -1.05 -21.54 0.91
CA ALA A 64 -0.40 -20.28 1.25
C ALA A 64 0.16 -20.30 2.69
N ARG A 65 1.18 -19.46 2.94
CA ARG A 65 1.71 -19.19 4.28
C ARG A 65 0.69 -18.33 5.05
N PHE A 66 -0.34 -18.97 5.59
CA PHE A 66 -1.46 -18.30 6.27
C PHE A 66 -1.03 -17.46 7.47
N GLU A 67 0.08 -17.80 8.13
CA GLU A 67 0.50 -17.15 9.37
C GLU A 67 0.91 -15.68 9.19
N GLU A 68 1.57 -15.32 8.09
CA GLU A 68 2.00 -13.92 7.88
C GLU A 68 0.92 -13.07 7.20
N SER A 69 0.13 -13.66 6.30
CA SER A 69 -0.93 -12.95 5.58
C SER A 69 -2.10 -12.52 6.49
N PHE A 70 -2.52 -13.38 7.43
CA PHE A 70 -3.69 -13.09 8.26
C PHE A 70 -3.42 -11.96 9.26
N VAL A 71 -2.27 -11.99 9.94
CA VAL A 71 -1.89 -10.98 10.95
C VAL A 71 -1.65 -9.62 10.31
N THR A 72 -0.94 -9.57 9.19
CA THR A 72 -0.66 -8.32 8.48
C THR A 72 -1.94 -7.66 7.95
N THR A 73 -2.89 -8.45 7.44
CA THR A 73 -4.19 -7.96 6.98
C THR A 73 -5.00 -7.37 8.14
N ILE A 74 -5.07 -8.06 9.29
CA ILE A 74 -5.76 -7.55 10.49
C ILE A 74 -5.11 -6.27 11.01
N TYR A 75 -3.78 -6.23 11.02
CA TYR A 75 -3.03 -5.04 11.42
C TYR A 75 -3.35 -3.84 10.52
N GLN A 76 -3.31 -4.02 9.19
CA GLN A 76 -3.65 -2.97 8.24
C GLN A 76 -5.10 -2.51 8.37
N LEU A 77 -6.04 -3.44 8.56
CA LEU A 77 -7.46 -3.10 8.78
C LEU A 77 -7.64 -2.29 10.07
N SER A 78 -6.94 -2.66 11.15
CA SER A 78 -6.99 -1.94 12.43
C SER A 78 -6.47 -0.51 12.28
N VAL A 79 -5.33 -0.35 11.60
CA VAL A 79 -4.76 0.98 11.31
C VAL A 79 -5.72 1.81 10.45
N ALA A 80 -6.34 1.22 9.42
CA ALA A 80 -7.29 1.92 8.55
C ALA A 80 -8.53 2.39 9.31
N CYS A 81 -9.06 1.57 10.22
CA CYS A 81 -10.20 1.95 11.06
C CYS A 81 -9.85 3.14 11.99
N LEU A 82 -8.66 3.13 12.59
CA LEU A 82 -8.22 4.21 13.48
C LEU A 82 -8.03 5.53 12.73
N THR A 83 -7.40 5.50 11.55
CA THR A 83 -7.18 6.72 10.75
C THR A 83 -8.50 7.29 10.23
N MET A 84 -9.44 6.42 9.82
CA MET A 84 -10.78 6.84 9.40
C MET A 84 -11.57 7.49 10.55
N GLY A 85 -11.48 6.94 11.77
CA GLY A 85 -12.13 7.54 12.93
C GLY A 85 -11.58 8.94 13.25
N LEU A 86 -10.25 9.09 13.22
CA LEU A 86 -9.59 10.37 13.46
C LEU A 86 -9.94 11.42 12.38
N SER A 87 -9.95 11.03 11.10
CA SER A 87 -10.26 11.96 10.02
C SER A 87 -11.70 12.48 10.11
N ILE A 88 -12.66 11.62 10.47
CA ILE A 88 -14.06 12.01 10.68
C ILE A 88 -14.17 12.98 11.85
N TYR A 89 -13.52 12.68 12.99
CA TYR A 89 -13.53 13.55 14.17
C TYR A 89 -13.03 14.97 13.83
N TYR A 90 -11.86 15.07 13.20
CA TYR A 90 -11.30 16.37 12.81
C TYR A 90 -12.15 17.10 11.77
N CYS A 91 -12.77 16.38 10.83
CA CYS A 91 -13.64 17.00 9.83
C CYS A 91 -14.87 17.65 10.48
N ILE A 92 -15.49 16.97 11.44
CA ILE A 92 -16.66 17.49 12.17
C ILE A 92 -16.26 18.70 13.02
N ASP A 93 -15.19 18.59 13.80
CA ASP A 93 -14.69 19.66 14.68
C ASP A 93 -14.33 20.93 13.89
N TYR A 94 -13.62 20.76 12.78
CA TYR A 94 -13.27 21.87 11.88
C TYR A 94 -14.53 22.50 11.25
N SER A 95 -15.48 21.67 10.80
CA SER A 95 -16.74 22.16 10.21
C SER A 95 -17.56 22.97 11.20
N ASN A 96 -17.64 22.53 12.45
CA ASN A 96 -18.39 23.23 13.50
C ASN A 96 -17.73 24.56 13.83
N THR A 97 -16.42 24.55 14.06
CA THR A 97 -15.63 25.77 14.34
C THR A 97 -15.77 26.78 13.20
N LEU A 98 -15.70 26.30 11.95
CA LEU A 98 -15.86 27.14 10.78
C LEU A 98 -17.26 27.75 10.69
N ALA A 99 -18.31 26.97 10.98
CA ALA A 99 -19.69 27.46 10.99
C ALA A 99 -19.91 28.54 12.06
N GLU A 100 -19.34 28.36 13.26
CA GLU A 100 -19.40 29.37 14.33
C GLU A 100 -18.71 30.68 13.92
N LEU A 101 -17.49 30.60 13.36
CA LEU A 101 -16.77 31.77 12.85
C LEU A 101 -17.55 32.51 11.76
N PHE A 102 -18.17 31.74 10.86
CA PHE A 102 -18.96 32.30 9.77
C PHE A 102 -20.19 33.03 10.32
N ASN A 103 -20.96 32.38 11.19
CA ASN A 103 -22.14 33.01 11.81
C ASN A 103 -21.77 34.29 12.58
N ALA A 104 -20.65 34.29 13.30
CA ALA A 104 -20.17 35.46 14.02
C ALA A 104 -19.83 36.65 13.08
N GLU A 105 -19.29 36.40 11.89
CA GLU A 105 -19.04 37.47 10.91
C GLU A 105 -20.32 38.07 10.32
N PHE A 106 -21.34 37.23 10.07
CA PHE A 106 -22.62 37.72 9.57
C PHE A 106 -23.32 38.59 10.62
N GLU A 107 -23.22 38.23 11.90
CA GLU A 107 -23.72 39.07 13.00
C GLU A 107 -22.98 40.41 13.12
N GLN A 108 -21.67 40.44 12.84
CA GLN A 108 -20.86 41.67 12.87
C GLN A 108 -20.93 42.51 11.58
N GLY A 109 -21.56 42.00 10.51
CA GLY A 109 -21.77 42.72 9.25
C GLY A 109 -20.49 42.99 8.45
N THR A 110 -19.39 42.30 8.73
CA THR A 110 -18.07 42.55 8.12
C THR A 110 -17.80 41.71 6.87
N GLY A 111 -18.36 40.49 6.78
CA GLY A 111 -18.29 39.61 5.60
C GLY A 111 -16.88 39.31 5.05
N LEU A 112 -15.83 39.57 5.83
CA LEU A 112 -14.46 39.67 5.34
C LEU A 112 -13.80 38.29 5.22
N LEU A 113 -14.05 37.35 6.13
CA LEU A 113 -13.58 35.96 6.00
C LEU A 113 -14.24 35.27 4.81
N PHE A 114 -15.54 35.50 4.55
CA PHE A 114 -16.19 34.95 3.36
C PHE A 114 -15.49 35.38 2.07
N LEU A 115 -15.17 36.68 1.95
CA LEU A 115 -14.42 37.20 0.80
C LEU A 115 -13.02 36.57 0.72
N LYS A 116 -12.31 36.43 1.85
CA LYS A 116 -11.00 35.77 1.91
C LYS A 116 -11.07 34.31 1.45
N PHE A 117 -12.06 33.52 1.88
CA PHE A 117 -12.24 32.14 1.43
C PHE A 117 -12.44 32.04 -0.08
N PHE A 118 -13.25 32.92 -0.66
CA PHE A 118 -13.49 32.95 -2.11
C PHE A 118 -12.22 33.32 -2.88
N VAL A 119 -11.47 34.32 -2.39
CA VAL A 119 -10.18 34.74 -2.97
C VAL A 119 -9.15 33.62 -2.90
N TYR A 120 -8.96 32.98 -1.74
CA TYR A 120 -8.03 31.85 -1.61
C TYR A 120 -8.43 30.66 -2.49
N GLY A 121 -9.73 30.38 -2.62
CA GLY A 121 -10.25 29.34 -3.52
C GLY A 121 -9.93 29.62 -4.99
N ILE A 122 -10.13 30.86 -5.46
CA ILE A 122 -9.77 31.26 -6.82
C ILE A 122 -8.26 31.18 -7.05
N LEU A 123 -7.45 31.67 -6.10
CA LEU A 123 -5.98 31.61 -6.20
C LEU A 123 -5.47 30.17 -6.26
N LEU A 124 -6.08 29.25 -5.49
CA LEU A 124 -5.77 27.83 -5.54
C LEU A 124 -6.11 27.21 -6.90
N LEU A 125 -7.28 27.52 -7.46
CA LEU A 125 -7.68 27.03 -8.79
C LEU A 125 -6.73 27.52 -9.89
N ILE A 126 -6.33 28.79 -9.85
CA ILE A 126 -5.34 29.37 -10.76
C ILE A 126 -4.00 28.62 -10.63
N PHE A 127 -3.56 28.39 -9.39
CA PHE A 127 -2.31 27.66 -9.14
C PHE A 127 -2.35 26.23 -9.70
N LEU A 128 -3.43 25.49 -9.48
CA LEU A 128 -3.60 24.13 -9.99
C LEU A 128 -3.66 24.09 -11.53
N PHE A 129 -4.31 25.06 -12.16
CA PHE A 129 -4.36 25.18 -13.63
C PHE A 129 -2.96 25.32 -14.24
N PHE A 130 -2.12 26.19 -13.68
CA PHE A 130 -0.74 26.37 -14.13
C PHE A 130 0.17 25.17 -13.83
N HIS A 131 -0.07 24.47 -12.72
CA HIS A 131 0.65 23.24 -12.38
C HIS A 131 0.38 22.13 -13.41
N GLN A 132 -0.88 21.92 -13.82
CA GLN A 132 -1.24 20.93 -14.85
C GLN A 132 -0.63 21.23 -16.23
N HIS A 133 -0.41 22.50 -16.57
CA HIS A 133 0.13 22.92 -17.87
C HIS A 133 1.67 23.14 -17.86
N GLY A 134 2.37 22.67 -16.82
CA GLY A 134 3.84 22.71 -16.76
C GLY A 134 4.47 24.10 -16.60
N SER A 135 3.66 25.14 -16.33
CA SER A 135 4.11 26.53 -16.20
C SER A 135 4.27 26.93 -14.72
N THR A 136 4.99 26.11 -13.97
CA THR A 136 5.09 26.22 -12.49
C THR A 136 5.77 27.50 -12.02
N LYS A 137 6.75 28.02 -12.77
CA LYS A 137 7.46 29.27 -12.45
C LYS A 137 6.53 30.49 -12.50
N THR A 138 5.66 30.54 -13.50
CA THR A 138 4.67 31.61 -13.71
C THR A 138 3.57 31.55 -12.66
N GLY A 139 3.09 30.34 -12.32
CA GLY A 139 2.10 30.13 -11.26
C GLY A 139 2.61 30.52 -9.87
N LEU A 140 3.87 30.20 -9.54
CA LEU A 140 4.47 30.53 -8.24
C LEU A 140 4.71 32.04 -8.06
N GLN A 141 5.12 32.73 -9.13
CA GLN A 141 5.30 34.20 -9.12
C GLN A 141 3.98 34.94 -8.93
N PHE A 142 2.92 34.51 -9.63
CA PHE A 142 1.59 35.10 -9.50
C PHE A 142 1.03 34.86 -8.09
N PHE A 143 1.09 33.61 -7.61
CA PHE A 143 0.62 33.22 -6.28
C PHE A 143 1.36 33.97 -5.16
N GLY A 144 2.70 34.01 -5.21
CA GLY A 144 3.53 34.70 -4.21
C GLY A 144 3.32 36.22 -4.16
N ALA A 145 3.17 36.89 -5.31
CA ALA A 145 2.92 38.34 -5.34
C ALA A 145 1.54 38.71 -4.79
N THR A 146 0.51 37.90 -5.08
CA THR A 146 -0.85 38.14 -4.56
C THR A 146 -1.01 37.78 -3.08
N LEU A 147 -0.30 36.76 -2.58
CA LEU A 147 -0.37 36.36 -1.17
C LEU A 147 0.22 37.45 -0.25
N LEU A 148 1.33 38.07 -0.66
CA LEU A 148 1.97 39.16 0.08
C LEU A 148 1.11 40.44 0.12
N ALA A 149 0.31 40.70 -0.91
CA ALA A 149 -0.57 41.88 -0.98
C ALA A 149 -1.82 41.77 -0.08
N PHE A 150 -2.19 40.58 0.37
CA PHE A 150 -3.36 40.32 1.23
C PHE A 150 -3.00 40.05 2.70
N LEU A 151 -1.71 39.92 3.03
CA LEU A 151 -1.20 39.70 4.39
C LEU A 151 -0.86 41.00 5.13
N TRP A 152 -1.07 42.18 4.52
CA TRP A 152 -0.83 43.49 5.11
C TRP A 152 -2.09 44.36 5.08
#